data_AF-A0A2V9MN82-F1
#
_entry.id   AF-A0A2V9MN82-F1
#
_cell.length_a   1.000
_cell.length_b   1.000
_cell.length_c   1.000
_cell.angle_alpha   90.00
_cell.angle_beta   90.00
_cell.angle_gamma   90.00
#
_symmetry.space_group_name_H-M   'P 1'
#
loop_
_entity.id
_entity.type
_entity.pdbx_description
1 polymer ?
#
loop_
_entity_poly.entity_id
_entity_poly.type
_entity_poly.pdbx_seq_one_letter_code
_entity_poly.pdbx_strand_id
1 'polypeptide(L)'
;MKTNHAFALSITILWLTSGIALSQTGTCAGMTVGQLTSLNGFVPFQSNSLWNTDISTAPVDPNSANYINFIGSTVTLHPDFGSGTFHNQTLGIPYQIVAGTQAKVPVTLGAFFDESDPGPEPIPSNALIEGYPKPGNGDRHVLVLEKDGCWLYELYNATLKSGKWSADATSIWDMTINEQRPYTWTSADAAGLPVFVGLARYDEVAAGAINHALRFTVPTSQRAFVLPATH
;
A
#
# COMPACT_ATOMS: atom_id res chain seq x y z
N MET A 1 -18.02 -54.70 50.53
CA MET A 1 -17.56 -54.24 49.20
C MET A 1 -17.25 -52.75 49.32
N LYS A 2 -15.98 -52.34 49.29
CA LYS A 2 -15.56 -50.93 49.28
C LYS A 2 -15.27 -50.55 47.83
N THR A 3 -16.03 -49.61 47.28
CA THR A 3 -15.82 -49.06 45.93
C THR A 3 -14.81 -47.92 46.01
N ASN A 4 -13.64 -48.11 45.39
CA ASN A 4 -12.68 -47.05 45.14
C ASN A 4 -13.16 -46.19 43.96
N HIS A 5 -13.42 -44.91 44.20
CA HIS A 5 -13.60 -43.94 43.12
C HIS A 5 -12.25 -43.26 42.87
N ALA A 6 -11.59 -43.62 41.77
CA ALA A 6 -10.46 -42.89 41.24
C ALA A 6 -10.97 -41.67 40.46
N PHE A 7 -10.68 -40.47 40.95
CA PHE A 7 -10.88 -39.23 40.20
C PHE A 7 -9.72 -39.08 39.22
N ALA A 8 -9.99 -39.22 37.92
CA ALA A 8 -9.04 -38.90 36.87
C ALA A 8 -9.09 -37.38 36.61
N LEU A 9 -7.99 -36.69 36.91
CA LEU A 9 -7.81 -35.27 36.57
C LEU A 9 -7.34 -35.18 35.11
N SER A 10 -8.25 -34.89 34.18
CA SER A 10 -7.88 -34.57 32.80
C SER A 10 -7.27 -33.17 32.75
N ILE A 11 -5.95 -33.11 32.56
CA ILE A 11 -5.25 -31.87 32.23
C ILE A 11 -5.44 -31.63 30.73
N THR A 12 -6.40 -30.76 30.38
CA THR A 12 -6.55 -30.26 29.02
C THR A 12 -5.42 -29.26 28.77
N ILE A 13 -4.36 -29.68 28.08
CA ILE A 13 -3.33 -28.77 27.58
C ILE A 13 -3.97 -27.96 26.44
N LEU A 14 -4.37 -26.73 26.77
CA LEU A 14 -4.83 -25.76 25.78
C LEU A 14 -3.59 -25.31 24.99
N TRP A 15 -3.41 -25.85 23.79
CA TRP A 15 -2.46 -25.30 22.83
C TRP A 15 -3.03 -23.96 22.37
N LEU A 16 -2.58 -22.87 23.01
CA LEU A 16 -2.65 -21.54 22.41
C LEU A 16 -1.76 -21.59 21.17
N THR A 17 -2.36 -21.84 20.00
CA THR A 17 -1.77 -21.38 18.76
C THR A 17 -1.82 -19.87 18.80
N SER A 18 -0.80 -19.25 19.40
CA SER A 18 -0.48 -17.86 19.14
C SER A 18 -0.34 -17.77 17.63
N GLY A 19 -1.35 -17.18 16.95
CA GLY A 19 -1.16 -16.72 15.59
C GLY A 19 0.14 -15.95 15.58
N ILE A 20 1.05 -16.30 14.68
CA ILE A 20 2.30 -15.57 14.54
C ILE A 20 1.86 -14.17 14.11
N ALA A 21 1.78 -13.24 15.07
CA ALA A 21 1.80 -11.83 14.76
C ALA A 21 3.12 -11.65 14.00
N LEU A 22 3.04 -11.49 12.68
CA LEU A 22 4.18 -11.23 11.82
C LEU A 22 4.76 -9.90 12.27
N SER A 23 5.74 -9.98 13.17
CA SER A 23 6.37 -8.81 13.74
C SER A 23 6.99 -8.02 12.59
N GLN A 24 6.57 -6.77 12.42
CA GLN A 24 7.26 -5.77 11.63
C GLN A 24 8.71 -5.68 12.16
N THR A 25 9.66 -6.33 11.49
CA THR A 25 11.04 -6.42 11.98
C THR A 25 11.81 -5.14 11.72
N GLY A 26 11.39 -4.37 10.72
CA GLY A 26 12.00 -3.10 10.35
C GLY A 26 11.30 -1.89 10.98
N THR A 27 12.01 -0.77 10.97
CA THR A 27 11.50 0.53 11.40
C THR A 27 11.53 1.49 10.24
N CYS A 28 10.69 2.54 10.29
CA CYS A 28 10.67 3.57 9.27
C CYS A 28 12.06 4.19 9.05
N ALA A 29 12.73 4.57 10.13
CA ALA A 29 14.08 5.13 10.05
C ALA A 29 15.14 4.14 9.53
N GLY A 30 14.85 2.83 9.56
CA GLY A 30 15.70 1.76 9.06
C GLY A 30 15.62 1.55 7.54
N MET A 31 14.70 2.22 6.83
CA MET A 31 14.60 2.16 5.38
C MET A 31 15.89 2.66 4.69
N THR A 32 16.25 2.04 3.58
CA THR A 32 17.42 2.45 2.78
C THR A 32 17.03 3.64 1.90
N VAL A 33 17.86 4.68 1.79
CA VAL A 33 17.58 5.82 0.91
C VAL A 33 17.92 5.47 -0.54
N GLY A 34 17.04 5.81 -1.48
CA GLY A 34 17.25 5.62 -2.91
C GLY A 34 15.99 5.15 -3.65
N GLN A 35 16.09 5.13 -4.98
CA GLN A 35 15.05 4.62 -5.87
C GLN A 35 14.95 3.10 -5.73
N LEU A 36 13.73 2.58 -5.51
CA LEU A 36 13.46 1.15 -5.45
C LEU A 36 14.33 0.38 -4.43
N THR A 37 14.68 1.05 -3.32
CA THR A 37 15.52 0.46 -2.27
C THR A 37 14.68 -0.14 -1.14
N SER A 38 15.26 -1.05 -0.36
CA SER A 38 14.49 -1.85 0.59
C SER A 38 13.96 -1.05 1.79
N LEU A 39 12.78 -1.46 2.26
CA LEU A 39 12.21 -1.04 3.54
C LEU A 39 12.85 -1.73 4.75
N ASN A 40 13.76 -2.68 4.53
CA ASN A 40 14.44 -3.45 5.57
C ASN A 40 13.46 -4.08 6.58
N GLY A 41 12.34 -4.60 6.08
CA GLY A 41 11.29 -5.24 6.87
C GLY A 41 10.29 -4.29 7.54
N PHE A 42 10.35 -2.99 7.25
CA PHE A 42 9.27 -2.07 7.63
C PHE A 42 8.03 -2.37 6.78
N VAL A 43 6.87 -2.42 7.43
CA VAL A 43 5.54 -2.58 6.81
C VAL A 43 4.75 -1.30 7.10
N PRO A 44 4.24 -0.54 6.12
CA PRO A 44 3.50 0.69 6.42
C PRO A 44 2.28 0.47 7.34
N PHE A 45 1.98 1.47 8.17
CA PHE A 45 0.92 1.45 9.19
C PHE A 45 1.15 0.47 10.35
N GLN A 46 0.29 0.57 11.36
CA GLN A 46 0.33 -0.32 12.51
C GLN A 46 -0.14 -1.73 12.13
N SER A 47 0.24 -2.74 12.92
CA SER A 47 -0.13 -4.14 12.69
C SER A 47 -1.64 -4.40 12.77
N ASN A 48 -2.40 -3.54 13.44
CA ASN A 48 -3.87 -3.58 13.49
C ASN A 48 -4.54 -2.76 12.37
N SER A 49 -3.77 -2.20 11.44
CA SER A 49 -4.30 -1.55 10.24
C SER A 49 -5.06 -2.58 9.39
N LEU A 50 -6.10 -2.13 8.69
CA LEU A 50 -6.81 -2.98 7.73
C LEU A 50 -5.88 -3.47 6.60
N TRP A 51 -4.81 -2.74 6.31
CA TRP A 51 -3.76 -3.17 5.37
C TRP A 51 -2.93 -4.36 5.87
N ASN A 52 -2.80 -4.53 7.19
CA ASN A 52 -1.92 -5.52 7.83
C ASN A 52 -2.69 -6.58 8.62
N THR A 53 -4.01 -6.54 8.57
CA THR A 53 -4.89 -7.47 9.31
C THR A 53 -4.85 -8.84 8.66
N ASP A 54 -4.57 -9.89 9.45
CA ASP A 54 -4.72 -11.28 9.00
C ASP A 54 -6.20 -11.64 8.83
N ILE A 55 -6.59 -11.96 7.60
CA ILE A 55 -7.95 -12.34 7.22
C ILE A 55 -8.08 -13.83 6.86
N SER A 56 -7.07 -14.65 7.15
CA SER A 56 -7.06 -16.09 6.81
C SER A 56 -8.20 -16.88 7.44
N THR A 57 -8.74 -16.40 8.57
CA THR A 57 -9.90 -16.99 9.25
C THR A 57 -11.15 -16.12 9.16
N ALA A 58 -11.13 -15.05 8.37
CA ALA A 58 -12.28 -14.17 8.22
C ALA A 58 -13.43 -14.89 7.51
N PRO A 59 -14.70 -14.62 7.87
CA PRO A 59 -15.83 -15.17 7.14
C PRO A 59 -15.84 -14.63 5.70
N VAL A 60 -16.10 -15.51 4.74
CA VAL A 60 -16.33 -15.11 3.35
C VAL A 60 -17.60 -14.24 3.29
N ASP A 61 -17.53 -13.14 2.54
CA ASP A 61 -18.69 -12.30 2.30
C ASP A 61 -19.85 -13.13 1.69
N PRO A 62 -21.08 -13.08 2.24
CA PRO A 62 -22.21 -13.84 1.72
C PRO A 62 -22.51 -13.58 0.22
N ASN A 63 -22.09 -12.44 -0.32
CA ASN A 63 -22.26 -12.04 -1.71
C ASN A 63 -21.04 -12.34 -2.59
N SER A 64 -19.98 -12.95 -2.05
CA SER A 64 -18.70 -13.22 -2.74
C SER A 64 -18.87 -13.93 -4.09
N ALA A 65 -19.77 -14.93 -4.16
CA ALA A 65 -20.04 -15.66 -5.40
C ALA A 65 -20.57 -14.74 -6.52
N ASN A 66 -21.38 -13.74 -6.19
CA ASN A 66 -21.90 -12.78 -7.17
C ASN A 66 -20.80 -11.82 -7.65
N TYR A 67 -19.91 -11.38 -6.76
CA TYR A 67 -18.75 -10.57 -7.15
C TYR A 67 -17.81 -11.33 -8.10
N ILE A 68 -17.47 -12.58 -7.78
CA ILE A 68 -16.62 -13.42 -8.63
C ILE A 68 -17.29 -13.69 -9.99
N ASN A 69 -18.60 -13.96 -10.01
CA ASN A 69 -19.33 -14.16 -11.26
C ASN A 69 -19.39 -12.89 -12.11
N PHE A 70 -19.51 -11.71 -11.49
CA PHE A 70 -19.51 -10.43 -12.20
C PHE A 70 -18.14 -10.09 -12.80
N ILE A 71 -17.06 -10.28 -12.04
CA ILE A 71 -15.68 -10.11 -12.53
C ILE A 71 -15.40 -11.12 -13.65
N GLY A 72 -15.90 -12.34 -13.48
CA GLY A 72 -15.74 -13.46 -14.41
C GLY A 72 -14.79 -14.49 -13.84
N SER A 73 -15.29 -15.71 -13.57
CA SER A 73 -14.54 -16.79 -12.94
C SER A 73 -13.36 -17.34 -13.77
N THR A 74 -13.25 -16.92 -15.03
CA THR A 74 -12.16 -17.29 -15.95
C THR A 74 -11.20 -16.14 -16.22
N VAL A 75 -11.46 -14.94 -15.67
CA VAL A 75 -10.55 -13.80 -15.77
C VAL A 75 -9.33 -14.08 -14.92
N THR A 76 -8.16 -13.89 -15.52
CA THR A 76 -6.88 -14.06 -14.83
C THR A 76 -6.39 -12.71 -14.33
N LEU A 77 -5.66 -12.72 -13.21
CA LEU A 77 -4.98 -11.53 -12.73
C LEU A 77 -3.88 -11.14 -13.72
N HIS A 78 -3.82 -9.86 -14.08
CA HIS A 78 -2.68 -9.28 -14.76
C HIS A 78 -1.70 -8.77 -13.70
N PRO A 79 -0.49 -9.35 -13.57
CA PRO A 79 0.49 -8.85 -12.63
C PRO A 79 1.10 -7.56 -13.17
N ASP A 80 0.70 -6.43 -12.61
CA ASP A 80 1.29 -5.12 -12.92
C ASP A 80 2.52 -4.85 -12.03
N PHE A 81 3.46 -5.80 -12.04
CA PHE A 81 4.74 -5.73 -11.34
C PHE A 81 5.75 -6.66 -12.00
N GLY A 82 7.04 -6.37 -11.82
CA GLY A 82 8.13 -7.23 -12.28
C GLY A 82 9.28 -6.45 -12.91
N SER A 83 10.30 -7.16 -13.37
CA SER A 83 11.52 -6.57 -13.97
C SER A 83 11.41 -6.30 -15.48
N GLY A 84 10.21 -6.47 -16.05
CA GLY A 84 9.95 -6.38 -17.48
C GLY A 84 9.39 -5.03 -17.91
N THR A 85 9.01 -4.97 -19.19
CA THR A 85 8.32 -3.80 -19.76
C THR A 85 7.02 -4.20 -20.42
N PHE A 86 6.01 -3.34 -20.31
CA PHE A 86 4.76 -3.42 -21.08
C PHE A 86 4.61 -2.15 -21.91
N HIS A 87 4.33 -2.28 -23.21
CA HIS A 87 4.31 -1.15 -24.15
C HIS A 87 5.54 -0.21 -24.06
N ASN A 88 6.74 -0.78 -23.88
CA ASN A 88 8.02 -0.07 -23.69
C ASN A 88 8.11 0.81 -22.42
N GLN A 89 7.23 0.58 -21.44
CA GLN A 89 7.25 1.19 -20.12
C GLN A 89 7.61 0.15 -19.07
N THR A 90 8.35 0.53 -18.04
CA THR A 90 8.63 -0.38 -16.91
C THR A 90 7.31 -0.77 -16.23
N LEU A 91 7.16 -2.05 -15.90
CA LEU A 91 5.99 -2.56 -15.16
C LEU A 91 5.94 -2.04 -13.72
N GLY A 92 4.74 -1.82 -13.22
CA GLY A 92 4.49 -1.36 -11.86
C GLY A 92 4.84 0.10 -11.59
N ILE A 93 4.56 0.53 -10.36
CA ILE A 93 4.71 1.92 -9.93
C ILE A 93 6.02 2.07 -9.14
N PRO A 94 6.96 2.91 -9.59
CA PRO A 94 8.21 3.09 -8.89
C PRO A 94 8.04 3.94 -7.64
N TYR A 95 8.94 3.75 -6.68
CA TYR A 95 9.01 4.56 -5.46
C TYR A 95 10.44 4.97 -5.16
N GLN A 96 10.58 6.01 -4.33
CA GLN A 96 11.88 6.47 -3.85
C GLN A 96 11.82 6.77 -2.36
N ILE A 97 12.82 6.30 -1.63
CA ILE A 97 12.98 6.60 -0.20
C ILE A 97 13.96 7.76 -0.07
N VAL A 98 13.62 8.73 0.77
CA VAL A 98 14.43 9.91 1.09
C VAL A 98 14.61 10.06 2.59
N ALA A 99 15.69 10.73 2.99
CA ALA A 99 15.89 11.15 4.37
C ALA A 99 15.05 12.40 4.68
N GLY A 100 14.81 12.69 5.96
CA GLY A 100 14.07 13.86 6.42
C GLY A 100 14.78 15.19 6.11
N THR A 101 16.05 15.13 5.74
CA THR A 101 16.81 16.27 5.22
C THR A 101 16.52 16.60 3.76
N GLN A 102 15.73 15.77 3.04
CA GLN A 102 15.32 16.07 1.68
C GLN A 102 14.52 17.38 1.65
N ALA A 103 14.99 18.33 0.85
CA ALA A 103 14.32 19.62 0.72
C ALA A 103 12.89 19.42 0.20
N LYS A 104 11.93 20.03 0.88
CA LYS A 104 10.54 20.09 0.43
C LYS A 104 10.40 21.09 -0.71
N VAL A 105 9.64 20.72 -1.73
CA VAL A 105 9.37 21.51 -2.93
C VAL A 105 7.86 21.71 -3.08
N PRO A 106 7.41 22.85 -3.63
CA PRO A 106 6.01 23.00 -3.97
C PRO A 106 5.63 22.08 -5.13
N VAL A 107 4.42 21.52 -5.06
CA VAL A 107 3.77 20.82 -6.16
C VAL A 107 2.57 21.68 -6.59
N THR A 108 2.52 22.05 -7.87
CA THR A 108 1.38 22.77 -8.42
C THR A 108 0.23 21.78 -8.64
N LEU A 109 -0.87 21.95 -7.90
CA LEU A 109 -2.05 21.09 -7.97
C LEU A 109 -2.94 21.40 -9.18
N GLY A 110 -3.59 20.35 -9.70
CA GLY A 110 -4.45 20.37 -10.88
C GLY A 110 -5.89 19.95 -10.56
N ALA A 111 -6.36 18.92 -11.27
CA ALA A 111 -7.78 18.57 -11.36
C ALA A 111 -8.49 18.28 -10.02
N PHE A 112 -7.77 17.81 -9.00
CA PHE A 112 -8.33 17.39 -7.71
C PHE A 112 -7.75 18.18 -6.54
N PHE A 113 -7.45 19.47 -6.76
CA PHE A 113 -6.80 20.32 -5.75
C PHE A 113 -7.60 20.48 -4.44
N ASP A 114 -8.92 20.38 -4.50
CA ASP A 114 -9.85 20.51 -3.37
C ASP A 114 -9.96 19.23 -2.54
N GLU A 115 -9.51 18.11 -3.11
CA GLU A 115 -9.36 16.82 -2.46
C GLU A 115 -7.88 16.43 -2.40
N SER A 116 -6.96 17.38 -2.23
CA SER A 116 -5.52 17.14 -2.17
C SER A 116 -4.90 17.65 -0.87
N ASP A 117 -3.91 16.92 -0.34
CA ASP A 117 -3.19 17.36 0.84
C ASP A 117 -2.21 18.48 0.49
N PRO A 118 -2.23 19.62 1.20
CA PRO A 118 -1.39 20.74 0.85
C PRO A 118 0.09 20.43 1.15
N GLY A 119 0.95 20.63 0.15
CA GLY A 119 2.40 20.59 0.31
C GLY A 119 2.98 21.77 1.12
N PRO A 120 4.32 21.95 1.12
CA PRO A 120 5.29 21.35 0.20
C PRO A 120 5.70 19.92 0.58
N GLU A 121 6.23 19.18 -0.39
CA GLU A 121 6.51 17.74 -0.30
C GLU A 121 7.99 17.44 -0.60
N PRO A 122 8.62 16.41 0.01
CA PRO A 122 10.03 16.08 -0.19
C PRO A 122 10.27 15.32 -1.50
N ILE A 123 9.67 15.73 -2.61
CA ILE A 123 9.79 15.06 -3.91
C ILE A 123 11.10 15.48 -4.60
N PRO A 124 12.11 14.60 -4.69
CA PRO A 124 13.38 14.96 -5.31
C PRO A 124 13.21 15.11 -6.83
N SER A 125 14.04 15.93 -7.47
CA SER A 125 13.98 16.14 -8.93
C SER A 125 14.31 14.90 -9.76
N ASN A 126 14.89 13.87 -9.14
CA ASN A 126 15.15 12.58 -9.75
C ASN A 126 14.10 11.51 -9.38
N ALA A 127 12.98 11.87 -8.73
CA ALA A 127 11.91 10.91 -8.47
C ALA A 127 11.45 10.23 -9.76
N LEU A 128 11.31 8.91 -9.73
CA LEU A 128 10.82 8.16 -10.87
C LEU A 128 9.31 8.40 -11.01
N ILE A 129 8.89 8.64 -12.25
CA ILE A 129 7.48 8.70 -12.64
C ILE A 129 7.12 7.33 -13.22
N GLU A 130 5.97 6.79 -12.86
CA GLU A 130 5.41 5.58 -13.45
C GLU A 130 5.53 5.57 -14.99
N GLY A 131 5.95 4.42 -15.52
CA GLY A 131 6.31 4.26 -16.92
C GLY A 131 7.70 4.77 -17.29
N TYR A 132 8.57 5.02 -16.30
CA TYR A 132 9.98 5.33 -16.54
C TYR A 132 10.65 4.27 -17.45
N PRO A 133 11.68 4.63 -18.25
CA PRO A 133 12.29 5.96 -18.36
C PRO A 133 11.53 6.92 -19.29
N LYS A 134 10.44 6.47 -19.93
CA LYS A 134 9.65 7.27 -20.87
C LYS A 134 8.17 7.23 -20.46
N PRO A 135 7.80 7.94 -19.37
CA PRO A 135 6.42 7.98 -18.91
C PRO A 135 5.49 8.40 -20.05
N GLY A 136 4.44 7.61 -20.26
CA GLY A 136 3.41 7.92 -21.25
C GLY A 136 2.42 8.98 -20.75
N ASN A 137 1.19 8.85 -21.22
CA ASN A 137 0.05 9.66 -20.80
C ASN A 137 -0.90 8.90 -19.86
N GLY A 138 -0.39 7.86 -19.18
CA GLY A 138 -1.14 7.13 -18.14
C GLY A 138 -1.19 7.92 -16.83
N ASP A 139 -1.36 7.21 -15.73
CA ASP A 139 -1.57 7.82 -14.41
C ASP A 139 -0.33 8.55 -13.88
N ARG A 140 0.88 8.14 -14.29
CA ARG A 140 2.14 8.87 -14.02
C ARG A 140 2.32 9.12 -12.52
N HIS A 141 2.10 8.09 -11.72
CA HIS A 141 2.29 8.18 -10.28
C HIS A 141 3.74 8.51 -9.90
N VAL A 142 3.92 9.24 -8.80
CA VAL A 142 5.21 9.41 -8.11
C VAL A 142 5.01 9.11 -6.64
N LEU A 143 5.76 8.13 -6.12
CA LEU A 143 5.67 7.69 -4.73
C LEU A 143 6.98 7.97 -4.00
N VAL A 144 6.93 8.71 -2.91
CA VAL A 144 8.11 9.05 -2.10
C VAL A 144 7.86 8.74 -0.62
N LEU A 145 8.77 7.98 -0.02
CA LEU A 145 8.78 7.71 1.41
C LEU A 145 9.84 8.55 2.10
N GLU A 146 9.46 9.29 3.13
CA GLU A 146 10.38 10.04 3.98
C GLU A 146 10.57 9.27 5.30
N LYS A 147 11.79 8.78 5.52
CA LYS A 147 12.03 7.72 6.50
C LYS A 147 12.16 8.19 7.95
N ASP A 148 12.55 9.44 8.19
CA ASP A 148 12.86 9.96 9.52
C ASP A 148 11.60 10.48 10.23
N GLY A 149 10.67 11.08 9.48
CA GLY A 149 9.33 11.46 9.96
C GLY A 149 8.26 10.40 9.72
N CYS A 150 8.56 9.37 8.92
CA CYS A 150 7.66 8.26 8.58
C CYS A 150 6.42 8.65 7.77
N TRP A 151 6.66 9.39 6.70
CA TRP A 151 5.61 9.89 5.80
C TRP A 151 5.70 9.23 4.43
N LEU A 152 4.55 9.00 3.80
CA LEU A 152 4.41 8.61 2.40
C LEU A 152 3.74 9.75 1.64
N TYR A 153 4.31 10.12 0.49
CA TYR A 153 3.83 11.19 -0.39
C TYR A 153 3.55 10.59 -1.76
N GLU A 154 2.36 10.83 -2.29
CA GLU A 154 1.89 10.25 -3.54
C GLU A 154 1.31 11.32 -4.45
N LEU A 155 1.80 11.37 -5.68
CA LEU A 155 1.30 12.25 -6.73
C LEU A 155 0.54 11.44 -7.77
N TYR A 156 -0.56 11.98 -8.27
CA TYR A 156 -1.26 11.48 -9.46
C TYR A 156 -1.13 12.45 -10.64
N ASN A 157 -0.98 11.90 -11.85
CA ASN A 157 -0.73 12.61 -13.10
C ASN A 157 0.47 13.59 -13.02
N ALA A 158 1.58 13.12 -12.48
CA ALA A 158 2.72 13.98 -12.17
C ALA A 158 3.51 14.38 -13.43
N THR A 159 3.97 15.64 -13.46
CA THR A 159 4.96 16.11 -14.43
C THR A 159 6.05 16.94 -13.75
N LEU A 160 7.28 16.84 -14.27
CA LEU A 160 8.40 17.69 -13.90
C LEU A 160 8.82 18.53 -15.11
N LYS A 161 8.65 19.85 -15.02
CA LYS A 161 9.04 20.79 -16.09
C LYS A 161 9.93 21.89 -15.52
N SER A 162 11.12 22.05 -16.07
CA SER A 162 12.09 23.07 -15.62
C SER A 162 12.34 23.05 -14.11
N GLY A 163 12.41 21.85 -13.52
CA GLY A 163 12.64 21.66 -12.07
C GLY A 163 11.43 21.91 -11.17
N LYS A 164 10.23 22.11 -11.73
CA LYS A 164 8.98 22.32 -10.99
C LYS A 164 8.03 21.16 -11.18
N TRP A 165 7.53 20.63 -10.07
CA TRP A 165 6.54 19.56 -10.05
C TRP A 165 5.12 20.11 -10.22
N SER A 166 4.30 19.39 -10.97
CA SER A 166 2.85 19.54 -11.02
C SER A 166 2.20 18.17 -10.93
N ALA A 167 1.02 18.08 -10.32
CA ALA A 167 0.24 16.86 -10.22
C ALA A 167 -1.25 17.23 -10.20
N ASP A 168 -2.12 16.33 -10.66
CA ASP A 168 -3.57 16.57 -10.54
C ASP A 168 -4.06 16.36 -9.11
N ALA A 169 -3.44 15.44 -8.37
CA ALA A 169 -3.72 15.22 -6.96
C ALA A 169 -2.45 14.93 -6.15
N THR A 170 -2.50 15.24 -4.85
CA THR A 170 -1.51 14.83 -3.84
C THR A 170 -2.21 14.10 -2.71
N SER A 171 -1.56 13.07 -2.18
CA SER A 171 -2.02 12.34 -0.97
C SER A 171 -0.83 12.07 -0.08
N ILE A 172 -0.94 12.49 1.19
CA ILE A 172 0.13 12.40 2.17
C ILE A 172 -0.34 11.55 3.33
N TRP A 173 0.49 10.60 3.75
CA TRP A 173 0.13 9.60 4.75
C TRP A 173 1.19 9.50 5.85
N ASP A 174 0.77 9.68 7.10
CA ASP A 174 1.42 9.28 8.32
C ASP A 174 1.37 7.75 8.45
N MET A 175 2.50 7.10 8.16
CA MET A 175 2.60 5.65 8.23
C MET A 175 2.68 5.12 9.67
N THR A 176 2.65 5.98 10.70
CA THR A 176 2.70 5.58 12.11
C THR A 176 1.34 5.32 12.74
N ILE A 177 0.25 5.72 12.06
CA ILE A 177 -1.14 5.55 12.48
C ILE A 177 -1.95 4.85 11.39
N ASN A 178 -3.18 4.41 11.70
CA ASN A 178 -4.09 3.85 10.69
C ASN A 178 -4.81 4.96 9.94
N GLU A 179 -4.04 5.80 9.25
CA GLU A 179 -4.57 6.97 8.55
C GLU A 179 -5.49 6.57 7.40
N GLN A 180 -6.51 7.38 7.18
CA GLN A 180 -7.50 7.24 6.12
C GLN A 180 -7.84 8.64 5.58
N ARG A 181 -8.19 8.70 4.30
CA ARG A 181 -8.68 9.94 3.70
C ARG A 181 -10.07 10.27 4.26
N PRO A 182 -10.48 11.54 4.25
CA PRO A 182 -11.87 11.88 4.48
C PRO A 182 -12.80 11.06 3.57
N TYR A 183 -14.00 10.75 4.05
CA TYR A 183 -14.98 10.08 3.19
C TYR A 183 -15.26 10.92 1.95
N THR A 184 -15.40 10.22 0.83
CA THR A 184 -15.57 10.75 -0.51
C THR A 184 -14.42 11.59 -1.02
N TRP A 185 -13.27 11.63 -0.34
CA TRP A 185 -12.06 12.23 -0.90
C TRP A 185 -11.28 11.19 -1.67
N THR A 186 -10.95 11.53 -2.92
CA THR A 186 -10.02 10.76 -3.74
C THR A 186 -8.62 10.70 -3.11
N SER A 187 -7.76 9.91 -3.72
CA SER A 187 -6.32 9.90 -3.47
C SER A 187 -5.60 9.70 -4.80
N ALA A 188 -4.26 9.59 -4.76
CA ALA A 188 -3.51 9.16 -5.93
C ALA A 188 -4.00 7.81 -6.50
N ASP A 189 -4.61 6.94 -5.68
CA ASP A 189 -5.22 5.66 -6.09
C ASP A 189 -6.57 5.82 -6.81
N ALA A 190 -7.27 6.94 -6.61
CA ALA A 190 -8.67 7.16 -6.95
C ALA A 190 -9.72 6.44 -6.07
N ALA A 191 -9.32 5.65 -5.06
CA ALA A 191 -10.21 4.99 -4.10
C ALA A 191 -10.12 5.55 -2.66
N GLY A 192 -9.37 6.65 -2.48
CA GLY A 192 -9.06 7.17 -1.14
C GLY A 192 -8.08 6.29 -0.36
N LEU A 193 -7.30 5.47 -1.09
CA LEU A 193 -6.32 4.54 -0.57
C LEU A 193 -4.88 5.01 -0.86
N PRO A 194 -3.89 4.61 -0.05
CA PRO A 194 -2.47 4.78 -0.37
C PRO A 194 -2.02 3.74 -1.40
N VAL A 195 -1.44 4.19 -2.51
CA VAL A 195 -0.99 3.31 -3.61
C VAL A 195 0.16 2.40 -3.14
N PHE A 196 1.19 2.97 -2.53
CA PHE A 196 2.42 2.27 -2.14
C PHE A 196 2.14 1.07 -1.24
N VAL A 197 1.20 1.21 -0.31
CA VAL A 197 0.89 0.20 0.72
C VAL A 197 0.27 -1.05 0.11
N GLY A 198 -0.31 -0.96 -1.09
CA GLY A 198 -0.87 -2.09 -1.82
C GLY A 198 0.07 -2.73 -2.85
N LEU A 199 1.31 -2.25 -3.00
CA LEU A 199 2.24 -2.73 -4.04
C LEU A 199 2.93 -4.04 -3.65
N ALA A 200 3.10 -4.96 -4.60
CA ALA A 200 4.04 -6.06 -4.45
C ALA A 200 5.48 -5.58 -4.66
N ARG A 201 6.38 -5.80 -3.69
CA ARG A 201 7.76 -5.27 -3.74
C ARG A 201 8.81 -6.36 -3.71
N TYR A 202 9.89 -6.15 -4.47
CA TYR A 202 10.96 -7.14 -4.63
C TYR A 202 11.65 -7.47 -3.30
N ASP A 203 11.86 -6.50 -2.42
CA ASP A 203 12.58 -6.71 -1.17
C ASP A 203 11.81 -7.62 -0.20
N GLU A 204 10.49 -7.56 -0.19
CA GLU A 204 9.62 -8.44 0.59
C GLU A 204 9.57 -9.85 0.01
N VAL A 205 9.47 -9.96 -1.32
CA VAL A 205 9.55 -11.26 -2.01
C VAL A 205 10.91 -11.93 -1.76
N ALA A 206 12.00 -11.17 -1.83
CA ALA A 206 13.34 -11.67 -1.52
C ALA A 206 13.50 -12.06 -0.03
N ALA A 207 12.77 -11.40 0.87
CA ALA A 207 12.68 -11.77 2.29
C ALA A 207 11.75 -12.98 2.54
N GLY A 208 10.99 -13.41 1.53
CA GLY A 208 10.21 -14.66 1.53
C GLY A 208 8.72 -14.49 1.82
N ALA A 209 8.23 -13.29 2.13
CA ALA A 209 6.81 -13.05 2.38
C ALA A 209 6.42 -11.58 2.16
N ILE A 210 5.23 -11.38 1.61
CA ILE A 210 4.51 -10.10 1.60
C ILE A 210 3.48 -10.17 2.73
N ASN A 211 3.55 -9.24 3.68
CA ASN A 211 2.79 -9.30 4.94
C ASN A 211 1.70 -8.22 5.05
N HIS A 212 1.27 -7.70 3.92
CA HIS A 212 0.20 -6.71 3.81
C HIS A 212 -0.73 -7.07 2.65
N ALA A 213 -1.91 -6.47 2.62
CA ALA A 213 -2.86 -6.65 1.53
C ALA A 213 -2.29 -6.10 0.21
N LEU A 214 -2.60 -6.78 -0.89
CA LEU A 214 -2.28 -6.31 -2.24
C LEU A 214 -3.48 -5.58 -2.84
N ARG A 215 -3.20 -4.48 -3.52
CA ARG A 215 -4.18 -3.74 -4.32
C ARG A 215 -4.32 -4.38 -5.69
N PHE A 216 -5.55 -4.45 -6.20
CA PHE A 216 -5.84 -4.78 -7.58
C PHE A 216 -7.04 -3.97 -8.07
N THR A 217 -7.16 -3.83 -9.38
CA THR A 217 -8.30 -3.14 -10.02
C THR A 217 -9.19 -4.13 -10.76
N VAL A 218 -10.47 -3.78 -10.88
CA VAL A 218 -11.44 -4.49 -11.70
C VAL A 218 -12.01 -3.52 -12.74
N PRO A 219 -12.44 -3.99 -13.93
CA PRO A 219 -12.91 -3.10 -14.99
C PRO A 219 -14.09 -2.21 -14.59
N THR A 220 -14.96 -2.74 -13.71
CA THR A 220 -16.13 -2.02 -13.20
C THR A 220 -16.30 -2.35 -11.72
N SER A 221 -16.31 -1.32 -10.89
CA SER A 221 -16.65 -1.40 -9.47
C SER A 221 -18.05 -0.84 -9.20
N GLN A 222 -18.62 -1.19 -8.04
CA GLN A 222 -19.85 -0.58 -7.57
C GLN A 222 -19.58 0.87 -7.13
N ARG A 223 -20.57 1.77 -7.27
CA ARG A 223 -20.53 3.12 -6.66
C ARG A 223 -20.78 3.06 -5.15
N ALA A 224 -19.89 2.37 -4.45
CA ALA A 224 -19.85 2.20 -3.01
C ALA A 224 -18.44 1.76 -2.59
N PHE A 225 -18.08 2.01 -1.35
CA PHE A 225 -16.80 1.59 -0.79
C PHE A 225 -16.99 0.88 0.55
N VAL A 226 -16.02 0.04 0.88
CA VAL A 226 -15.84 -0.54 2.22
C VAL A 226 -14.43 -0.19 2.67
N LEU A 227 -14.25 -0.04 3.98
CA LEU A 227 -12.93 0.25 4.53
C LEU A 227 -11.91 -0.84 4.13
N PRO A 228 -10.64 -0.48 3.85
CA PRO A 228 -10.05 0.85 4.07
C PRO A 228 -10.34 1.90 2.98
N ALA A 229 -11.06 1.57 1.90
CA ALA A 229 -11.39 2.54 0.86
C ALA A 229 -12.42 3.57 1.36
N THR A 230 -12.31 4.80 0.87
CA THR A 230 -13.15 5.93 1.31
C THR A 230 -13.79 6.72 0.16
N HIS A 231 -13.48 6.40 -1.10
CA HIS A 231 -14.01 7.06 -2.30
C HIS A 231 -14.45 6.04 -3.35
#